data_AF-A0A9D6S2G0-F1
#
_entry.id   AF-A0A9D6S2G0-F1
#
_cell.length_a   1.000
_cell.length_b   1.000
_cell.length_c   1.000
_cell.angle_alpha   90.00
_cell.angle_beta   90.00
_cell.angle_gamma   90.00
#
_symmetry.space_group_name_H-M   'P 1'
#
loop_
_entity.id
_entity.type
_entity.pdbx_description
1 polymer ?
#
loop_
_entity_poly.entity_id
_entity_poly.type
_entity_poly.pdbx_seq_one_letter_code
_entity_poly.pdbx_strand_id
1 'polypeptide(L)'
;MDPFLLAGRPPVEVISKKEESLPSEAPVGQVPSAAQWAAQQFGQVDLGDKRLNQRAVEMAVKMAAYPEASLPNQMGSRTALVGAYRLFNNETVTVEALLAPHCQQTLAAAALFPVVLMAEDTSELDYTAHPSTTGLGPIGDGKGRGLLLHSTLAIVPEGRGVLGLAHAQIVLREPKAKGGLHWKRTPEAQVWEVSAQAVGRPPEGSIWVHVSDRGSDIFEYMVACVDLGKHFLVRAFHNRVLSWEEGAPQAEEEEARHLLDYARSLLPCSEPEASYTVRVPATKKQPAREARVVMQWSEVTIAPPTQAPLEVRCHAPIKLSILRVWEPDPPQGAERVEWILLSSLPITTVEEALRAVDWYTCRWLCEDYHQCLKTGCRVEHTQLDEGVDICRLLGFAIPIAVRLLQLRQAARQTPDPPAKVVVEPLMVEVLAQRQKKDAESMTIGEFWRSVAQMGGHQGRRRDGPPGWRTVWKGWRYLSDLTEGARLYAKATFPSNTCSV
;
A
#
# COMPACT_ATOMS: atom_id res chain seq x y z
N MET A 1 -9.33 3.81 16.38
CA MET A 1 -8.17 4.58 15.92
C MET A 1 -7.05 4.31 16.90
N ASP A 2 -6.03 3.56 16.49
CA ASP A 2 -4.85 3.23 17.30
C ASP A 2 -4.09 4.52 17.72
N PRO A 3 -3.78 4.75 19.00
CA PRO A 3 -3.08 5.96 19.47
C PRO A 3 -1.68 6.16 18.83
N PHE A 4 -1.14 5.12 18.18
CA PHE A 4 0.04 5.18 17.32
C PHE A 4 -0.22 5.58 15.85
N LEU A 5 -1.47 5.84 15.42
CA LEU A 5 -1.89 6.21 14.03
C LEU A 5 -1.18 7.44 13.42
N LEU A 6 -0.28 8.01 14.18
CA LEU A 6 -0.15 9.44 14.33
C LEU A 6 1.22 9.68 14.97
N ALA A 7 1.66 8.79 15.89
CA ALA A 7 2.96 8.82 16.56
C ALA A 7 4.15 8.88 15.58
N GLY A 8 5.03 9.87 15.77
CA GLY A 8 6.22 10.12 14.98
C GLY A 8 7.10 8.88 14.84
N ARG A 9 7.70 8.78 13.64
CA ARG A 9 8.64 7.74 13.23
C ARG A 9 9.69 7.50 14.31
N PRO A 10 10.20 6.26 14.47
CA PRO A 10 11.45 6.08 15.18
C PRO A 10 12.49 7.06 14.59
N PRO A 11 13.36 7.67 15.42
CA PRO A 11 14.48 8.42 14.89
C PRO A 11 15.38 7.44 14.13
N VAL A 12 15.20 7.34 12.82
CA VAL A 12 16.14 6.65 11.93
C VAL A 12 17.28 7.63 11.66
N GLU A 13 18.05 7.92 12.71
CA GLU A 13 19.44 8.35 12.58
C GLU A 13 20.25 7.38 13.45
N VAL A 14 21.32 6.80 12.88
CA VAL A 14 22.06 5.60 13.33
C VAL A 14 21.32 4.33 12.92
N ILE A 15 21.72 3.59 11.87
CA ILE A 15 23.00 2.89 11.71
C ILE A 15 23.46 3.02 10.25
N SER A 16 24.50 3.82 9.99
CA SER A 16 25.37 3.63 8.82
C SER A 16 26.83 3.64 9.28
N LYS A 17 27.24 2.56 9.95
CA LYS A 17 28.66 2.24 10.05
C LYS A 17 28.97 1.15 9.04
N LYS A 18 29.57 1.58 7.93
CA LYS A 18 30.34 0.80 6.94
C LYS A 18 29.88 -0.66 6.78
N GLU A 19 28.77 -0.86 6.10
CA GLU A 19 28.69 -1.99 5.18
C GLU A 19 29.21 -1.50 3.83
N GLU A 20 30.07 -2.32 3.22
CA GLU A 20 30.61 -2.06 1.89
C GLU A 20 29.46 -1.71 0.94
N SER A 21 29.62 -0.56 0.27
CA SER A 21 28.65 -0.04 -0.68
C SER A 21 28.35 -1.08 -1.75
N LEU A 22 27.26 -1.81 -1.58
CA LEU A 22 26.61 -2.48 -2.69
C LEU A 22 26.21 -1.38 -3.68
N PRO A 23 26.53 -1.52 -4.97
CA PRO A 23 26.21 -0.49 -5.94
C PRO A 23 24.69 -0.33 -5.99
N SER A 24 24.22 0.84 -5.51
CA SER A 24 22.89 1.37 -5.78
C SER A 24 22.79 1.72 -7.28
N GLU A 25 22.85 0.71 -8.13
CA GLU A 25 22.57 0.80 -9.56
C GLU A 25 21.17 0.22 -9.85
N ALA A 26 20.17 0.61 -9.06
CA ALA A 26 18.82 0.57 -9.58
C ALA A 26 18.75 1.60 -10.71
N PRO A 27 18.46 1.22 -11.96
CA PRO A 27 18.39 2.16 -13.06
C PRO A 27 17.40 3.26 -12.70
N VAL A 28 17.81 4.52 -12.90
CA VAL A 28 16.95 5.69 -12.68
C VAL A 28 15.76 5.58 -13.63
N GLY A 29 14.66 5.01 -13.14
CA GLY A 29 13.48 4.72 -13.95
C GLY A 29 12.85 6.02 -14.44
N GLN A 30 12.73 6.17 -15.76
CA GLN A 30 11.97 7.28 -16.33
C GLN A 30 10.52 7.24 -15.82
N VAL A 31 9.96 8.40 -15.50
CA VAL A 31 8.54 8.54 -15.14
C VAL A 31 7.73 8.36 -16.42
N PRO A 32 6.98 7.25 -16.58
CA PRO A 32 6.28 6.99 -17.83
C PRO A 32 5.12 7.97 -18.02
N SER A 33 4.93 8.41 -19.26
CA SER A 33 3.69 9.07 -19.69
C SER A 33 2.48 8.17 -19.41
N ALA A 34 1.28 8.73 -19.35
CA ALA A 34 0.06 7.94 -19.16
C ALA A 34 -0.09 6.83 -20.21
N ALA A 35 0.35 7.08 -21.45
CA ALA A 35 0.30 6.10 -22.53
C ALA A 35 1.32 4.97 -22.37
N GLN A 36 2.58 5.30 -22.08
CA GLN A 36 3.61 4.29 -21.81
C GLN A 36 3.25 3.44 -20.59
N TRP A 37 2.78 4.09 -19.52
CA TRP A 37 2.33 3.40 -18.31
C TRP A 37 1.17 2.46 -18.61
N ALA A 38 0.14 2.91 -19.33
CA ALA A 38 -1.01 2.07 -19.65
C ALA A 38 -0.63 0.88 -20.55
N ALA A 39 0.27 1.08 -21.51
CA ALA A 39 0.80 0.00 -22.33
C ALA A 39 1.57 -1.03 -21.50
N GLN A 40 2.35 -0.59 -20.50
CA GLN A 40 3.01 -1.48 -19.56
C GLN A 40 1.98 -2.24 -18.71
N GLN A 41 1.06 -1.54 -18.06
CA GLN A 41 0.16 -2.12 -17.05
C GLN A 41 -1.01 -2.94 -17.63
N PHE A 42 -1.44 -2.66 -18.85
CA PHE A 42 -2.61 -3.31 -19.47
C PHE A 42 -2.30 -3.95 -20.82
N GLY A 43 -1.09 -3.78 -21.38
CA GLY A 43 -0.77 -4.27 -22.73
C GLY A 43 -0.81 -5.79 -22.88
N GLN A 44 -0.66 -6.53 -21.79
CA GLN A 44 -0.76 -8.00 -21.74
C GLN A 44 -2.10 -8.48 -21.17
N VAL A 45 -3.10 -7.60 -21.02
CA VAL A 45 -4.43 -8.01 -20.58
C VAL A 45 -5.01 -9.03 -21.55
N ASP A 46 -5.62 -10.10 -21.01
CA ASP A 46 -6.34 -11.09 -21.81
C ASP A 46 -7.81 -11.14 -21.38
N LEU A 47 -8.66 -10.48 -22.16
CA LEU A 47 -10.10 -10.45 -22.01
C LEU A 47 -10.81 -11.39 -23.02
N GLY A 48 -10.05 -12.28 -23.68
CA GLY A 48 -10.54 -13.21 -24.69
C GLY A 48 -10.83 -12.61 -26.07
N ASP A 49 -10.69 -11.28 -26.25
CA ASP A 49 -10.88 -10.59 -27.52
C ASP A 49 -9.87 -9.43 -27.67
N LYS A 50 -9.09 -9.43 -28.76
CA LYS A 50 -8.06 -8.42 -29.03
C LYS A 50 -8.59 -6.98 -29.03
N ARG A 51 -9.85 -6.77 -29.43
CA ARG A 51 -10.51 -5.45 -29.44
C ARG A 51 -10.84 -4.99 -28.02
N LEU A 52 -11.22 -5.91 -27.14
CA LEU A 52 -11.43 -5.61 -25.71
C LEU A 52 -10.10 -5.26 -25.05
N ASN A 53 -9.05 -6.03 -25.33
CA ASN A 53 -7.70 -5.76 -24.80
C ASN A 53 -7.21 -4.37 -25.23
N GLN A 54 -7.34 -4.05 -26.52
CA GLN A 54 -7.00 -2.73 -27.05
C GLN A 54 -7.82 -1.61 -26.40
N ARG A 55 -9.14 -1.82 -26.22
CA ARG A 55 -10.01 -0.85 -25.54
C ARG A 55 -9.61 -0.62 -24.09
N ALA A 56 -9.24 -1.68 -23.37
CA ALA A 56 -8.79 -1.58 -21.98
C ALA A 56 -7.53 -0.70 -21.90
N VAL A 57 -6.54 -0.91 -22.77
CA VAL A 57 -5.35 -0.04 -22.83
C VAL A 57 -5.73 1.42 -23.12
N GLU A 58 -6.57 1.68 -24.11
CA GLU A 58 -7.02 3.04 -24.45
C GLU A 58 -7.76 3.73 -23.30
N MET A 59 -8.59 2.99 -22.57
CA MET A 59 -9.27 3.49 -21.38
C MET A 59 -8.28 3.79 -20.26
N ALA A 60 -7.34 2.89 -19.99
CA ALA A 60 -6.29 3.11 -19.00
C ALA A 60 -5.46 4.36 -19.29
N VAL A 61 -5.12 4.63 -20.56
CA VAL A 61 -4.42 5.87 -20.97
C VAL A 61 -5.22 7.10 -20.53
N LYS A 62 -6.51 7.14 -20.88
CA LYS A 62 -7.42 8.26 -20.63
C LYS A 62 -7.68 8.46 -19.14
N MET A 63 -7.90 7.37 -18.40
CA MET A 63 -8.15 7.39 -16.97
C MET A 63 -6.88 7.77 -16.19
N ALA A 64 -5.70 7.30 -16.58
CA ALA A 64 -4.44 7.65 -15.92
C ALA A 64 -3.99 9.09 -16.17
N ALA A 65 -4.43 9.70 -17.28
CA ALA A 65 -4.22 11.12 -17.55
C ALA A 65 -5.08 12.02 -16.65
N TYR A 66 -6.32 11.60 -16.35
CA TYR A 66 -7.29 12.38 -15.56
C TYR A 66 -8.02 11.54 -14.50
N PRO A 67 -7.31 10.91 -13.53
CA PRO A 67 -7.88 10.02 -12.51
C PRO A 67 -9.05 10.60 -11.72
N GLU A 68 -9.03 11.90 -11.42
CA GLU A 68 -10.08 12.54 -10.62
C GLU A 68 -11.30 13.01 -11.43
N ALA A 69 -11.23 12.92 -12.76
CA ALA A 69 -12.30 13.38 -13.64
C ALA A 69 -13.41 12.32 -13.76
N SER A 70 -14.62 12.78 -14.08
CA SER A 70 -15.73 11.86 -14.39
C SER A 70 -15.44 11.09 -15.68
N LEU A 71 -16.07 9.92 -15.85
CA LEU A 71 -15.89 9.09 -17.05
C LEU A 71 -16.15 9.86 -18.36
N PRO A 72 -17.20 10.72 -18.50
CA PRO A 72 -17.37 11.55 -19.68
C PRO A 72 -16.18 12.47 -19.98
N ASN A 73 -15.61 13.09 -18.93
CA ASN A 73 -14.47 13.98 -19.06
C ASN A 73 -13.18 13.23 -19.38
N GLN A 74 -12.96 12.05 -18.79
CA GLN A 74 -11.83 11.18 -19.14
C GLN A 74 -11.92 10.71 -20.60
N MET A 75 -13.12 10.34 -21.04
CA MET A 75 -13.31 9.80 -22.39
C MET A 75 -13.24 10.86 -23.48
N GLY A 76 -13.65 12.09 -23.19
CA GLY A 76 -13.48 13.27 -24.07
C GLY A 76 -14.31 13.25 -25.36
N SER A 77 -15.05 12.17 -25.64
CA SER A 77 -16.00 12.10 -26.76
C SER A 77 -17.12 11.10 -26.45
N ARG A 78 -18.29 11.30 -27.08
CA ARG A 78 -19.43 10.39 -26.96
C ARG A 78 -19.08 8.97 -27.40
N THR A 79 -18.32 8.82 -28.49
CA THR A 79 -17.91 7.50 -29.01
C THR A 79 -17.02 6.75 -28.02
N ALA A 80 -16.03 7.44 -27.42
CA ALA A 80 -15.17 6.85 -26.41
C ALA A 80 -15.96 6.49 -25.14
N LEU A 81 -16.88 7.36 -24.71
CA LEU A 81 -17.73 7.12 -23.54
C LEU A 81 -18.64 5.90 -23.72
N VAL A 82 -19.31 5.78 -24.88
CA VAL A 82 -20.11 4.58 -25.19
C VAL A 82 -19.22 3.33 -25.24
N GLY A 83 -18.00 3.45 -25.75
CA GLY A 83 -17.01 2.37 -25.71
C GLY A 83 -16.66 1.93 -24.29
N ALA A 84 -16.50 2.87 -23.37
CA ALA A 84 -16.21 2.58 -21.96
C ALA A 84 -17.38 1.86 -21.27
N TYR A 85 -18.62 2.36 -21.43
CA TYR A 85 -19.80 1.69 -20.88
C TYR A 85 -19.98 0.28 -21.46
N ARG A 86 -19.74 0.08 -22.76
CA ARG A 86 -19.79 -1.27 -23.36
C ARG A 86 -18.72 -2.20 -22.81
N LEU A 87 -17.55 -1.69 -22.44
CA LEU A 87 -16.52 -2.51 -21.81
C LEU A 87 -16.92 -2.90 -20.39
N PHE A 88 -17.45 -1.96 -19.59
CA PHE A 88 -17.93 -2.25 -18.24
C PHE A 88 -19.13 -3.20 -18.25
N ASN A 89 -20.05 -3.08 -19.20
CA ASN A 89 -21.22 -3.96 -19.27
C ASN A 89 -20.90 -5.32 -19.91
N ASN A 90 -19.63 -5.64 -20.21
CA ASN A 90 -19.25 -6.91 -20.81
C ASN A 90 -18.86 -7.92 -19.73
N GLU A 91 -19.60 -9.02 -19.66
CA GLU A 91 -19.40 -10.11 -18.71
C GLU A 91 -18.04 -10.80 -18.82
N THR A 92 -17.41 -10.79 -20.00
CA THR A 92 -16.07 -11.38 -20.20
C THR A 92 -14.97 -10.53 -19.60
N VAL A 93 -15.25 -9.28 -19.23
CA VAL A 93 -14.30 -8.38 -18.58
C VAL A 93 -14.38 -8.59 -17.08
N THR A 94 -13.35 -9.20 -16.51
CA THR A 94 -13.24 -9.44 -15.07
C THR A 94 -12.16 -8.56 -14.44
N VAL A 95 -12.27 -8.32 -13.13
CA VAL A 95 -11.28 -7.52 -12.40
C VAL A 95 -9.96 -8.26 -12.35
N GLU A 96 -10.01 -9.58 -12.16
CA GLU A 96 -8.87 -10.47 -12.13
C GLU A 96 -8.08 -10.38 -13.44
N ALA A 97 -8.77 -10.44 -14.60
CA ALA A 97 -8.11 -10.32 -15.89
C ALA A 97 -7.49 -8.94 -16.11
N LEU A 98 -8.18 -7.86 -15.70
CA LEU A 98 -7.67 -6.49 -15.78
C LEU A 98 -6.43 -6.26 -14.89
N LEU A 99 -6.39 -6.87 -13.71
CA LEU A 99 -5.30 -6.70 -12.73
C LEU A 99 -4.14 -7.68 -12.95
N ALA A 100 -4.35 -8.80 -13.63
CA ALA A 100 -3.33 -9.85 -13.78
C ALA A 100 -1.99 -9.34 -14.31
N PRO A 101 -1.91 -8.51 -15.39
CA PRO A 101 -0.62 -8.02 -15.87
C PRO A 101 0.08 -7.12 -14.85
N HIS A 102 -0.66 -6.30 -14.10
CA HIS A 102 -0.10 -5.45 -13.05
C HIS A 102 0.48 -6.27 -11.89
N CYS A 103 -0.25 -7.28 -11.43
CA CYS A 103 0.20 -8.15 -10.35
C CYS A 103 1.43 -8.96 -10.76
N GLN A 104 1.44 -9.52 -11.98
CA GLN A 104 2.59 -10.24 -12.52
C GLN A 104 3.84 -9.37 -12.62
N GLN A 105 3.71 -8.14 -13.13
CA GLN A 105 4.82 -7.18 -13.18
C GLN A 105 5.32 -6.81 -11.79
N THR A 106 4.41 -6.62 -10.83
CA THR A 106 4.76 -6.31 -9.45
C THR A 106 5.56 -7.44 -8.82
N LEU A 107 5.11 -8.68 -8.97
CA LEU A 107 5.81 -9.86 -8.44
C LEU A 107 7.16 -10.09 -9.14
N ALA A 108 7.23 -9.86 -10.45
CA ALA A 108 8.48 -9.91 -11.20
C ALA A 108 9.47 -8.82 -10.74
N ALA A 109 8.99 -7.62 -10.42
CA ALA A 109 9.82 -6.57 -9.84
C ALA A 109 10.24 -6.92 -8.40
N ALA A 110 9.35 -7.47 -7.60
CA ALA A 110 9.63 -7.89 -6.22
C ALA A 110 10.71 -8.97 -6.15
N ALA A 111 10.76 -9.86 -7.14
CA ALA A 111 11.79 -10.89 -7.29
C ALA A 111 13.22 -10.34 -7.41
N LEU A 112 13.39 -9.07 -7.81
CA LEU A 112 14.70 -8.44 -7.99
C LEU A 112 15.30 -7.88 -6.69
N PHE A 113 14.55 -7.89 -5.59
CA PHE A 113 14.99 -7.33 -4.31
C PHE A 113 15.18 -8.43 -3.26
N PRO A 114 16.19 -8.30 -2.39
CA PRO A 114 16.46 -9.29 -1.35
C PRO A 114 15.35 -9.35 -0.30
N VAL A 115 14.68 -8.23 -0.02
CA VAL A 115 13.55 -8.15 0.91
C VAL A 115 12.44 -7.30 0.32
N VAL A 116 11.21 -7.82 0.35
CA VAL A 116 10.00 -7.10 -0.05
C VAL A 116 8.92 -7.28 1.01
N LEU A 117 8.32 -6.19 1.44
CA LEU A 117 7.17 -6.20 2.33
C LEU A 117 5.89 -6.28 1.49
N MET A 118 5.05 -7.27 1.79
CA MET A 118 3.69 -7.40 1.25
C MET A 118 2.75 -6.77 2.27
N ALA A 119 2.56 -5.46 2.21
CA ALA A 119 1.72 -4.74 3.17
C ALA A 119 0.24 -4.91 2.80
N GLU A 120 -0.55 -5.38 3.75
CA GLU A 120 -1.94 -5.78 3.52
C GLU A 120 -2.91 -4.97 4.37
N ASP A 121 -4.01 -4.54 3.77
CA ASP A 121 -5.09 -3.82 4.46
C ASP A 121 -6.40 -3.92 3.67
N THR A 122 -7.52 -3.69 4.36
CA THR A 122 -8.87 -3.67 3.77
C THR A 122 -9.49 -2.29 3.89
N SER A 123 -10.03 -1.76 2.79
CA SER A 123 -10.82 -0.53 2.78
C SER A 123 -12.27 -0.78 2.38
N GLU A 124 -13.21 -0.16 3.09
CA GLU A 124 -14.60 -0.07 2.64
C GLU A 124 -14.71 1.03 1.58
N LEU A 125 -15.30 0.76 0.42
CA LEU A 125 -15.64 1.75 -0.60
C LEU A 125 -17.11 2.13 -0.41
N ASP A 126 -17.36 3.37 -0.02
CA ASP A 126 -18.70 3.84 0.37
C ASP A 126 -19.47 4.44 -0.81
N TYR A 127 -20.61 3.82 -1.14
CA TYR A 127 -21.52 4.24 -2.21
C TYR A 127 -22.91 4.60 -1.66
N THR A 128 -23.04 4.83 -0.36
CA THR A 128 -24.33 5.11 0.31
C THR A 128 -25.04 6.35 -0.28
N ALA A 129 -24.28 7.31 -0.80
CA ALA A 129 -24.81 8.50 -1.47
C ALA A 129 -25.44 8.22 -2.86
N HIS A 130 -25.35 6.99 -3.38
CA HIS A 130 -25.87 6.56 -4.68
C HIS A 130 -26.98 5.51 -4.49
N PRO A 131 -28.20 5.92 -4.08
CA PRO A 131 -29.26 4.98 -3.71
C PRO A 131 -29.76 4.10 -4.87
N SER A 132 -29.59 4.57 -6.11
CA SER A 132 -29.96 3.85 -7.33
C SER A 132 -28.99 2.73 -7.68
N THR A 133 -27.76 2.73 -7.15
CA THR A 133 -26.78 1.69 -7.46
C THR A 133 -27.18 0.36 -6.79
N THR A 134 -27.21 -0.72 -7.56
CA THR A 134 -27.53 -2.09 -7.16
C THR A 134 -26.27 -2.94 -7.04
N GLY A 135 -26.37 -4.18 -6.55
CA GLY A 135 -25.21 -5.08 -6.41
C GLY A 135 -24.19 -4.70 -5.33
N LEU A 136 -24.61 -3.94 -4.30
CA LEU A 136 -23.75 -3.50 -3.18
C LEU A 136 -24.14 -4.18 -1.86
N GLY A 137 -23.16 -4.38 -0.97
CA GLY A 137 -23.33 -5.02 0.34
C GLY A 137 -23.30 -4.01 1.50
N PRO A 138 -23.74 -4.39 2.71
CA PRO A 138 -23.65 -3.53 3.90
C PRO A 138 -22.20 -3.19 4.26
N ILE A 139 -21.94 -1.94 4.66
CA ILE A 139 -20.65 -1.47 5.19
C ILE A 139 -20.82 -0.67 6.49
N GLY A 140 -19.72 -0.39 7.20
CA GLY A 140 -19.73 0.38 8.44
C GLY A 140 -20.59 -0.24 9.54
N ASP A 141 -21.54 0.53 10.08
CA ASP A 141 -22.49 0.08 11.12
C ASP A 141 -23.66 -0.75 10.55
N GLY A 142 -23.62 -1.11 9.26
CA GLY A 142 -24.67 -1.85 8.56
C GLY A 142 -25.73 -0.95 7.91
N LYS A 143 -25.65 0.37 8.06
CA LYS A 143 -26.53 1.32 7.35
C LYS A 143 -25.96 1.81 6.02
N GLY A 144 -24.63 1.73 5.85
CA GLY A 144 -23.97 2.08 4.61
C GLY A 144 -24.06 0.96 3.58
N ARG A 145 -23.89 1.31 2.30
CA ARG A 145 -23.83 0.35 1.18
C ARG A 145 -22.55 0.53 0.38
N GLY A 146 -21.87 -0.57 0.07
CA GLY A 146 -20.66 -0.52 -0.72
C GLY A 146 -19.97 -1.85 -0.95
N LEU A 147 -18.65 -1.77 -1.13
CA LEU A 147 -17.76 -2.90 -1.44
C LEU A 147 -16.59 -2.89 -0.46
N LEU A 148 -15.97 -4.05 -0.23
CA LEU A 148 -14.69 -4.16 0.47
C LEU A 148 -13.58 -4.39 -0.55
N LEU A 149 -12.48 -3.67 -0.43
CA LEU A 149 -11.27 -3.90 -1.21
C LEU A 149 -10.16 -4.32 -0.27
N HIS A 150 -9.70 -5.57 -0.39
CA HIS A 150 -8.47 -6.04 0.23
C HIS A 150 -7.32 -5.89 -0.74
N SER A 151 -6.22 -5.26 -0.32
CA SER A 151 -5.09 -4.92 -1.18
C SER A 151 -3.77 -5.34 -0.56
N THR A 152 -2.84 -5.81 -1.40
CA THR A 152 -1.50 -6.24 -1.00
C THR A 152 -0.45 -5.45 -1.76
N LEU A 153 0.11 -4.44 -1.11
CA LEU A 153 1.07 -3.52 -1.69
C LEU A 153 2.49 -4.06 -1.50
N ALA A 154 3.22 -4.27 -2.59
CA ALA A 154 4.62 -4.69 -2.57
C ALA A 154 5.53 -3.47 -2.37
N ILE A 155 6.30 -3.48 -1.29
CA ILE A 155 7.13 -2.36 -0.84
C ILE A 155 8.56 -2.83 -0.61
N VAL A 156 9.52 -2.16 -1.23
CA VAL A 156 10.93 -2.25 -0.85
C VAL A 156 11.10 -1.42 0.43
N PRO A 157 11.54 -2.03 1.55
CA PRO A 157 11.60 -1.34 2.84
C PRO A 157 12.53 -0.12 2.79
N GLU A 158 13.70 -0.28 2.16
CA GLU A 158 14.63 0.81 1.92
C GLU A 158 14.00 1.88 1.02
N GLY A 159 14.01 3.13 1.47
CA GLY A 159 13.35 4.25 0.77
C GLY A 159 11.82 4.14 0.70
N ARG A 160 11.22 3.06 1.21
CA ARG A 160 9.78 2.76 1.19
C ARG A 160 9.22 2.79 -0.23
N GLY A 161 9.94 2.21 -1.18
CA GLY A 161 9.60 2.20 -2.60
C GLY A 161 8.43 1.27 -2.89
N VAL A 162 7.37 1.75 -3.56
CA VAL A 162 6.20 0.93 -3.90
C VAL A 162 6.38 0.38 -5.31
N LEU A 163 6.47 -0.94 -5.42
CA LEU A 163 6.63 -1.65 -6.69
C LEU A 163 5.28 -1.74 -7.43
N GLY A 164 4.22 -2.04 -6.68
CA GLY A 164 2.86 -2.14 -7.17
C GLY A 164 1.98 -2.95 -6.24
N LEU A 165 0.86 -3.46 -6.73
CA LEU A 165 0.04 -4.43 -6.01
C LEU A 165 0.42 -5.84 -6.41
N ALA A 166 0.77 -6.65 -5.42
CA ALA A 166 0.98 -8.07 -5.60
C ALA A 166 -0.35 -8.83 -5.75
N HIS A 167 -1.41 -8.31 -5.12
CA HIS A 167 -2.77 -8.85 -5.20
C HIS A 167 -3.80 -7.80 -4.79
N ALA A 168 -5.03 -7.92 -5.29
CA ALA A 168 -6.19 -7.19 -4.81
C ALA A 168 -7.46 -8.00 -5.03
N GLN A 169 -8.36 -7.97 -4.05
CA GLN A 169 -9.64 -8.68 -4.09
C GLN A 169 -10.78 -7.76 -3.67
N ILE A 170 -11.86 -7.77 -4.44
CA ILE A 170 -13.10 -7.08 -4.09
C ILE A 170 -14.06 -8.09 -3.48
N VAL A 171 -14.55 -7.79 -2.29
CA VAL A 171 -15.48 -8.62 -1.54
C VAL A 171 -16.78 -7.88 -1.30
N LEU A 172 -17.89 -8.55 -1.58
CA LEU A 172 -19.21 -8.11 -1.16
C LEU A 172 -19.48 -8.65 0.24
N ARG A 173 -19.61 -7.76 1.23
CA ARG A 173 -20.01 -8.19 2.58
C ARG A 173 -21.42 -8.76 2.52
N GLU A 174 -21.61 -9.94 3.09
CA GLU A 174 -22.94 -10.52 3.27
C GLU A 174 -23.57 -10.04 4.59
N PRO A 175 -24.90 -9.85 4.65
CA PRO A 175 -25.58 -9.55 5.91
C PRO A 175 -25.32 -10.65 6.94
N LYS A 176 -24.99 -10.28 8.18
CA LYS A 176 -24.78 -11.26 9.27
C LYS A 176 -26.03 -12.11 9.45
N ALA A 177 -25.93 -13.41 9.18
CA ALA A 177 -26.99 -14.36 9.51
C ALA A 177 -27.18 -14.41 11.04
N LYS A 178 -28.43 -14.28 11.52
CA LYS A 178 -28.75 -14.46 12.94
C LYS A 178 -28.44 -15.91 13.36
N GLY A 179 -27.58 -16.09 14.35
CA GLY A 179 -27.28 -17.42 14.93
C GLY A 179 -26.22 -18.26 14.21
N GLY A 180 -25.41 -17.67 13.33
CA GLY A 180 -24.29 -18.39 12.70
C GLY A 180 -23.17 -18.73 13.69
N LEU A 181 -22.60 -19.92 13.57
CA LEU A 181 -21.39 -20.30 14.30
C LEU A 181 -20.23 -19.35 13.95
N HIS A 182 -19.38 -19.06 14.94
CA HIS A 182 -18.22 -18.15 14.86
C HIS A 182 -17.17 -18.56 13.80
N TRP A 183 -17.24 -19.78 13.28
CA TRP A 183 -16.23 -20.34 12.35
C TRP A 183 -16.58 -20.19 10.86
N LYS A 184 -17.67 -19.49 10.48
CA LYS A 184 -17.99 -19.32 9.05
C LYS A 184 -16.85 -18.60 8.31
N ARG A 185 -16.20 -19.34 7.40
CA ARG A 185 -15.23 -18.84 6.41
C ARG A 185 -15.95 -18.01 5.35
N THR A 186 -16.36 -16.78 5.71
CA THR A 186 -16.90 -15.84 4.74
C THR A 186 -15.76 -15.34 3.84
N PRO A 187 -16.05 -14.92 2.59
CA PRO A 187 -15.03 -14.31 1.74
C PRO A 187 -14.29 -13.16 2.44
N GLU A 188 -15.00 -12.35 3.23
CA GLU A 188 -14.40 -11.26 4.02
C GLU A 188 -13.42 -11.76 5.09
N ALA A 189 -13.71 -12.87 5.77
CA ALA A 189 -12.83 -13.43 6.79
C ALA A 189 -11.57 -14.09 6.19
N GLN A 190 -11.63 -14.50 4.91
CA GLN A 190 -10.56 -15.23 4.23
C GLN A 190 -9.63 -14.36 3.39
N VAL A 191 -9.88 -13.05 3.29
CA VAL A 191 -9.12 -12.16 2.40
C VAL A 191 -7.61 -12.26 2.59
N TRP A 192 -7.14 -12.40 3.83
CA TRP A 192 -5.72 -12.53 4.16
C TRP A 192 -5.12 -13.84 3.65
N GLU A 193 -5.80 -14.97 3.87
CA GLU A 193 -5.37 -16.30 3.41
C GLU A 193 -5.38 -16.38 1.88
N VAL A 194 -6.48 -15.93 1.26
CA VAL A 194 -6.63 -15.88 -0.21
C VAL A 194 -5.54 -15.02 -0.83
N SER A 195 -5.25 -13.88 -0.22
CA SER A 195 -4.20 -12.99 -0.65
C SER A 195 -2.80 -13.60 -0.53
N ALA A 196 -2.48 -14.21 0.62
CA ALA A 196 -1.24 -14.95 0.79
C ALA A 196 -1.08 -16.05 -0.26
N GLN A 197 -2.14 -16.79 -0.59
CA GLN A 197 -2.10 -17.80 -1.65
C GLN A 197 -1.90 -17.19 -3.04
N ALA A 198 -2.64 -16.13 -3.38
CA ALA A 198 -2.60 -15.48 -4.68
C ALA A 198 -1.24 -14.84 -5.01
N VAL A 199 -0.55 -14.29 -4.00
CA VAL A 199 0.80 -13.73 -4.15
C VAL A 199 1.83 -14.82 -4.53
N GLY A 200 1.58 -16.09 -4.21
CA GLY A 200 2.50 -17.20 -4.53
C GLY A 200 3.80 -17.16 -3.72
N ARG A 201 4.78 -18.01 -4.05
CA ARG A 201 6.03 -18.15 -3.27
C ARG A 201 7.08 -17.11 -3.66
N PRO A 202 7.91 -16.61 -2.73
CA PRO A 202 9.09 -15.85 -3.09
C PRO A 202 10.07 -16.70 -3.91
N PRO A 203 10.78 -16.11 -4.88
CA PRO A 203 11.87 -16.80 -5.57
C PRO A 203 13.08 -17.00 -4.63
N GLU A 204 13.97 -17.91 -5.01
CA GLU A 204 15.23 -18.14 -4.28
C GLU A 204 16.03 -16.84 -4.15
N GLY A 205 16.53 -16.57 -2.94
CA GLY A 205 17.30 -15.35 -2.63
C GLY A 205 16.46 -14.11 -2.32
N SER A 206 15.12 -14.18 -2.43
CA SER A 206 14.22 -13.09 -2.03
C SER A 206 13.40 -13.49 -0.79
N ILE A 207 13.25 -12.57 0.15
CA ILE A 207 12.45 -12.74 1.36
C ILE A 207 11.21 -11.86 1.24
N TRP A 208 10.04 -12.48 1.21
CA TRP A 208 8.77 -11.76 1.22
C TRP A 208 8.13 -11.81 2.60
N VAL A 209 7.88 -10.64 3.19
CA VAL A 209 7.33 -10.48 4.53
C VAL A 209 5.95 -9.84 4.44
N HIS A 210 4.91 -10.59 4.80
CA HIS A 210 3.55 -10.08 4.88
C HIS A 210 3.38 -9.20 6.13
N VAL A 211 2.98 -7.93 5.95
CA VAL A 211 2.90 -6.95 7.05
C VAL A 211 1.47 -6.43 7.19
N SER A 212 0.85 -6.68 8.34
CA SER A 212 -0.59 -6.50 8.48
C SER A 212 -1.02 -6.19 9.92
N ASP A 213 -2.20 -5.59 10.06
CA ASP A 213 -2.70 -5.09 11.34
C ASP A 213 -3.38 -6.20 12.18
N ARG A 214 -4.05 -5.78 13.26
CA ARG A 214 -4.76 -6.68 14.19
C ARG A 214 -5.85 -7.53 13.54
N GLY A 215 -6.43 -7.10 12.43
CA GLY A 215 -7.44 -7.87 11.70
C GLY A 215 -6.88 -9.12 11.03
N SER A 216 -5.56 -9.20 10.90
CA SER A 216 -4.84 -10.34 10.31
C SER A 216 -4.26 -11.32 11.34
N ASP A 217 -4.50 -11.12 12.64
CA ASP A 217 -4.12 -12.09 13.68
C ASP A 217 -4.97 -13.36 13.58
N ILE A 218 -4.74 -14.14 12.54
CA ILE A 218 -5.48 -15.32 12.14
C ILE A 218 -4.46 -16.44 11.97
N PHE A 219 -4.71 -17.59 12.62
CA PHE A 219 -3.71 -18.66 12.66
C PHE A 219 -3.50 -19.28 11.27
N GLU A 220 -4.61 -19.51 10.56
CA GLU A 220 -4.67 -20.06 9.22
C GLU A 220 -3.92 -19.19 8.19
N TYR A 221 -3.97 -17.86 8.37
CA TYR A 221 -3.19 -16.93 7.55
C TYR A 221 -1.68 -17.03 7.84
N MET A 222 -1.29 -17.09 9.12
CA MET A 222 0.13 -17.28 9.49
C MET A 222 0.66 -18.64 8.98
N VAL A 223 -0.15 -19.69 9.06
CA VAL A 223 0.15 -21.00 8.45
C VAL A 223 0.32 -20.88 6.94
N ALA A 224 -0.62 -20.24 6.24
CA ALA A 224 -0.54 -20.07 4.79
C ALA A 224 0.74 -19.33 4.36
N CYS A 225 1.18 -18.32 5.13
CA CYS A 225 2.46 -17.67 4.91
C CYS A 225 3.63 -18.67 5.05
N VAL A 226 3.69 -19.41 6.16
CA VAL A 226 4.77 -20.38 6.43
C VAL A 226 4.82 -21.50 5.38
N ASP A 227 3.68 -22.10 5.02
CA ASP A 227 3.58 -23.20 4.04
C ASP A 227 4.00 -22.78 2.62
N LEU A 228 3.89 -21.48 2.32
CA LEU A 228 4.33 -20.88 1.06
C LEU A 228 5.77 -20.35 1.13
N GLY A 229 6.51 -20.60 2.20
CA GLY A 229 7.89 -20.15 2.38
C GLY A 229 8.02 -18.63 2.55
N LYS A 230 6.97 -17.98 3.06
CA LYS A 230 6.91 -16.55 3.32
C LYS A 230 7.10 -16.28 4.80
N HIS A 231 7.43 -15.04 5.09
CA HIS A 231 7.44 -14.52 6.45
C HIS A 231 6.23 -13.62 6.70
N PHE A 232 5.91 -13.39 7.97
CA PHE A 232 4.89 -12.46 8.40
C PHE A 232 5.37 -11.59 9.56
N LEU A 233 4.77 -10.40 9.65
CA LEU A 233 4.88 -9.43 10.74
C LEU A 233 3.47 -8.91 11.04
N VAL A 234 2.82 -9.53 12.00
CA VAL A 234 1.39 -9.34 12.32
C VAL A 234 1.26 -8.63 13.65
N ARG A 235 0.38 -7.62 13.76
CA ARG A 235 0.06 -7.06 15.08
C ARG A 235 -0.90 -7.94 15.85
N ALA A 236 -0.50 -8.35 17.06
CA ALA A 236 -1.30 -9.23 17.90
C ALA A 236 -2.61 -8.56 18.36
N PHE A 237 -3.66 -9.38 18.38
CA PHE A 237 -5.01 -9.10 18.86
C PHE A 237 -5.50 -10.18 19.83
N HIS A 238 -5.24 -11.45 19.54
CA HIS A 238 -5.69 -12.58 20.34
C HIS A 238 -4.68 -12.95 21.43
N ASN A 239 -5.20 -13.26 22.62
CA ASN A 239 -4.39 -13.79 23.72
C ASN A 239 -4.20 -15.31 23.57
N ARG A 240 -3.41 -15.69 22.56
CA ARG A 240 -3.21 -17.09 22.15
C ARG A 240 -2.54 -17.90 23.26
N VAL A 241 -2.80 -19.21 23.29
CA VAL A 241 -2.10 -20.12 24.19
C VAL A 241 -0.67 -20.30 23.69
N LEU A 242 0.28 -20.14 24.61
CA LEU A 242 1.69 -20.41 24.36
C LEU A 242 2.03 -21.87 24.66
N SER A 243 2.99 -22.38 23.91
CA SER A 243 3.62 -23.68 24.13
C SER A 243 5.12 -23.45 24.30
N TRP A 244 5.70 -24.21 25.22
CA TRP A 244 7.10 -24.11 25.61
C TRP A 244 7.77 -25.46 25.48
N GLU A 245 9.09 -25.46 25.25
CA GLU A 245 9.88 -26.69 25.32
C GLU A 245 9.84 -27.26 26.74
N GLU A 246 9.94 -28.59 26.85
CA GLU A 246 9.89 -29.27 28.15
C GLU A 246 11.04 -28.79 29.05
N GLY A 247 10.71 -28.36 30.28
CA GLY A 247 11.68 -27.82 31.23
C GLY A 247 12.04 -26.34 31.05
N ALA A 248 11.41 -25.61 30.11
CA ALA A 248 11.55 -24.16 30.03
C ALA A 248 10.98 -23.48 31.29
N PRO A 249 11.70 -22.56 31.96
CA PRO A 249 11.21 -21.87 33.17
C PRO A 249 9.85 -21.19 32.97
N GLN A 250 9.63 -20.64 31.78
CA GLN A 250 8.40 -19.97 31.38
C GLN A 250 7.19 -20.93 31.40
N ALA A 251 7.39 -22.24 31.27
CA ALA A 251 6.28 -23.19 31.30
C ALA A 251 5.54 -23.24 32.65
N GLU A 252 6.22 -22.84 33.74
CA GLU A 252 5.66 -22.82 35.10
C GLU A 252 5.06 -21.47 35.49
N GLU A 253 5.35 -20.41 34.73
CA GLU A 253 4.87 -19.04 34.99
C GLU A 253 3.41 -18.85 34.52
N GLU A 254 2.57 -18.22 35.35
CA GLU A 254 1.15 -18.03 35.03
C GLU A 254 0.96 -17.07 33.84
N GLU A 255 1.74 -15.99 33.82
CA GLU A 255 1.74 -14.97 32.77
C GLU A 255 2.23 -15.53 31.42
N ALA A 256 3.05 -16.57 31.43
CA ALA A 256 3.60 -17.21 30.24
C ALA A 256 2.66 -18.25 29.60
N ARG A 257 1.44 -18.42 30.11
CA ARG A 257 0.41 -19.28 29.49
C ARG A 257 -0.20 -18.66 28.24
N HIS A 258 -0.30 -17.33 28.21
CA HIS A 258 -1.00 -16.61 27.15
C HIS A 258 -0.15 -15.47 26.56
N LEU A 259 -0.24 -15.31 25.24
CA LEU A 259 0.64 -14.48 24.41
C LEU A 259 0.72 -13.01 24.85
N LEU A 260 -0.41 -12.34 25.05
CA LEU A 260 -0.46 -10.92 25.40
C LEU A 260 -0.10 -10.68 26.86
N ASP A 261 -0.42 -11.62 27.75
CA ASP A 261 -0.07 -11.53 29.17
C ASP A 261 1.45 -11.68 29.32
N TYR A 262 2.03 -12.67 28.64
CA TYR A 262 3.48 -12.87 28.57
C TYR A 262 4.18 -11.66 27.98
N ALA A 263 3.70 -11.13 26.84
CA ALA A 263 4.26 -9.91 26.25
C ALA A 263 4.29 -8.76 27.27
N ARG A 264 3.23 -8.66 28.09
CA ARG A 264 3.05 -7.57 29.04
C ARG A 264 3.87 -7.73 30.33
N SER A 265 4.25 -8.96 30.68
CA SER A 265 5.15 -9.24 31.80
C SER A 265 6.62 -8.97 31.46
N LEU A 266 6.98 -8.93 30.18
CA LEU A 266 8.33 -8.61 29.73
C LEU A 266 8.82 -7.26 30.28
N LEU A 267 10.00 -7.30 30.90
CA LEU A 267 10.72 -6.11 31.36
C LEU A 267 11.40 -5.41 30.18
N PRO A 268 11.53 -4.07 30.21
CA PRO A 268 12.24 -3.33 29.17
C PRO A 268 13.65 -3.90 28.93
N CYS A 269 14.06 -3.99 27.66
CA CYS A 269 15.43 -4.35 27.34
C CYS A 269 16.40 -3.33 27.97
N SER A 270 17.51 -3.83 28.52
CA SER A 270 18.52 -3.02 29.19
C SER A 270 19.37 -2.19 28.23
N GLU A 271 19.37 -2.53 26.94
CA GLU A 271 20.11 -1.81 25.92
C GLU A 271 19.50 -0.42 25.68
N PRO A 272 20.28 0.68 25.76
CA PRO A 272 19.76 2.04 25.58
C PRO A 272 19.05 2.27 24.24
N GLU A 273 19.54 1.64 23.17
CA GLU A 273 18.99 1.68 21.81
C GLU A 273 17.59 1.06 21.72
N ALA A 274 17.20 0.22 22.68
CA ALA A 274 15.87 -0.36 22.80
C ALA A 274 14.81 0.64 23.31
N SER A 275 15.16 1.92 23.41
CA SER A 275 14.30 3.00 23.86
C SER A 275 14.41 4.21 22.93
N TYR A 276 13.29 4.79 22.53
CA TYR A 276 13.26 6.02 21.72
C TYR A 276 12.00 6.84 21.95
N THR A 277 11.98 8.09 21.47
CA THR A 277 10.82 8.96 21.60
C THR A 277 10.00 8.97 20.31
N VAL A 278 8.69 8.82 20.44
CA VAL A 278 7.72 8.98 19.35
C VAL A 278 6.85 10.21 19.58
N ARG A 279 6.50 10.90 18.51
CA ARG A 279 5.64 12.10 18.60
C ARG A 279 4.18 11.74 18.39
N VAL A 280 3.42 11.47 19.44
CA VAL A 280 1.96 11.25 19.37
C VAL A 280 1.25 12.56 19.03
N PRO A 281 0.58 12.72 17.90
CA PRO A 281 -0.09 13.93 17.49
C PRO A 281 -1.49 13.99 18.09
N ALA A 282 -2.10 15.15 17.94
CA ALA A 282 -3.37 15.44 18.57
C ALA A 282 -4.49 14.57 17.99
N THR A 283 -5.36 14.09 18.87
CA THR A 283 -6.67 13.54 18.53
C THR A 283 -7.76 14.50 19.03
N LYS A 284 -9.03 14.22 18.73
CA LYS A 284 -10.15 15.00 19.31
C LYS A 284 -10.16 14.99 20.85
N LYS A 285 -9.53 14.01 21.48
CA LYS A 285 -9.56 13.80 22.94
C LYS A 285 -8.25 14.15 23.65
N GLN A 286 -7.11 14.16 22.95
CA GLN A 286 -5.80 14.34 23.57
C GLN A 286 -4.91 15.25 22.71
N PRO A 287 -4.15 16.18 23.32
CA PRO A 287 -3.21 17.02 22.58
C PRO A 287 -2.04 16.21 22.03
N ALA A 288 -1.32 16.79 21.07
CA ALA A 288 -0.05 16.24 20.63
C ALA A 288 0.94 16.23 21.80
N ARG A 289 1.72 15.16 21.93
CA ARG A 289 2.71 14.93 22.98
C ARG A 289 3.87 14.08 22.45
N GLU A 290 4.97 14.09 23.18
CA GLU A 290 6.05 13.13 23.00
C GLU A 290 5.83 11.96 23.98
N ALA A 291 6.10 10.74 23.52
CA ALA A 291 6.01 9.52 24.31
C ALA A 291 7.34 8.80 24.21
N ARG A 292 7.99 8.53 25.35
CA ARG A 292 9.15 7.64 25.39
C ARG A 292 8.63 6.21 25.34
N VAL A 293 9.06 5.44 24.36
CA VAL A 293 8.76 4.02 24.24
C VAL A 293 10.00 3.19 24.50
N VAL A 294 9.79 2.02 25.06
CA VAL A 294 10.79 0.97 25.27
C VAL A 294 10.35 -0.29 24.52
N MET A 295 11.27 -1.20 24.26
CA MET A 295 10.96 -2.48 23.64
C MET A 295 11.59 -3.66 24.34
N GLN A 296 10.99 -4.83 24.12
CA GLN A 296 11.53 -6.12 24.50
C GLN A 296 10.98 -7.19 23.55
N TRP A 297 11.75 -8.24 23.33
CA TRP A 297 11.36 -9.38 22.51
C TRP A 297 11.64 -10.70 23.21
N SER A 298 10.98 -11.76 22.74
CA SER A 298 11.20 -13.13 23.18
C SER A 298 10.80 -14.11 22.08
N GLU A 299 11.38 -15.30 22.09
CA GLU A 299 10.95 -16.40 21.22
C GLU A 299 9.82 -17.18 21.90
N VAL A 300 8.73 -17.44 21.17
CA VAL A 300 7.55 -18.14 21.67
C VAL A 300 7.02 -19.10 20.62
N THR A 301 6.24 -20.10 21.05
CA THR A 301 5.52 -20.99 20.13
C THR A 301 4.02 -20.88 20.35
N ILE A 302 3.27 -20.51 19.31
CA ILE A 302 1.80 -20.44 19.35
C ILE A 302 1.18 -21.73 18.83
N ALA A 303 0.22 -22.28 19.58
CA ALA A 303 -0.52 -23.46 19.16
C ALA A 303 -1.73 -23.10 18.26
N PRO A 304 -2.21 -24.04 17.43
CA PRO A 304 -3.49 -23.88 16.75
C PRO A 304 -4.64 -23.61 17.73
N PRO A 305 -5.67 -22.82 17.36
CA PRO A 305 -6.79 -22.56 18.26
C PRO A 305 -7.56 -23.84 18.61
N THR A 306 -7.73 -24.12 19.90
CA THR A 306 -8.33 -25.38 20.40
C THR A 306 -9.80 -25.59 19.99
N GLN A 307 -10.52 -24.49 19.71
CA GLN A 307 -11.92 -24.50 19.28
C GLN A 307 -12.09 -24.45 17.75
N ALA A 308 -11.00 -24.42 16.98
CA ALA A 308 -11.08 -24.41 15.52
C ALA A 308 -11.48 -25.80 14.95
N PRO A 309 -11.93 -25.88 13.69
CA PRO A 309 -12.15 -27.14 13.00
C PRO A 309 -10.92 -28.07 13.03
N LEU A 310 -11.14 -29.39 12.85
CA LEU A 310 -10.05 -30.38 12.91
C LEU A 310 -8.93 -30.07 11.92
N GLU A 311 -9.26 -29.61 10.71
CA GLU A 311 -8.31 -29.18 9.67
C GLU A 311 -7.36 -28.08 10.15
N VAL A 312 -7.82 -27.18 11.02
CA VAL A 312 -6.97 -26.12 11.58
C VAL A 312 -6.16 -26.66 12.76
N ARG A 313 -6.78 -27.47 13.62
CA ARG A 313 -6.17 -28.00 14.84
C ARG A 313 -5.05 -29.01 14.58
N CYS A 314 -5.00 -29.62 13.39
CA CYS A 314 -3.94 -30.55 13.03
C CYS A 314 -2.67 -29.87 12.47
N HIS A 315 -2.66 -28.55 12.27
CA HIS A 315 -1.44 -27.85 11.89
C HIS A 315 -0.41 -27.86 13.03
N ALA A 316 0.86 -27.81 12.67
CA ALA A 316 1.94 -27.69 13.64
C ALA A 316 1.87 -26.32 14.37
N PRO A 317 2.25 -26.26 15.65
CA PRO A 317 2.51 -24.98 16.32
C PRO A 317 3.53 -24.14 15.57
N ILE A 318 3.37 -22.81 15.61
CA ILE A 318 4.25 -21.87 14.92
C ILE A 318 5.21 -21.26 15.94
N LYS A 319 6.51 -21.52 15.75
CA LYS A 319 7.59 -20.86 16.49
C LYS A 319 7.86 -19.49 15.87
N LEU A 320 7.87 -18.43 16.67
CA LEU A 320 7.98 -17.05 16.22
C LEU A 320 8.59 -16.14 17.29
N SER A 321 8.99 -14.93 16.92
CA SER A 321 9.38 -13.88 17.85
C SER A 321 8.22 -12.96 18.18
N ILE A 322 7.99 -12.72 19.47
CA ILE A 322 7.11 -11.65 19.94
C ILE A 322 7.95 -10.42 20.25
N LEU A 323 7.53 -9.26 19.74
CA LEU A 323 8.14 -7.95 20.02
C LEU A 323 7.09 -7.03 20.62
N ARG A 324 7.33 -6.55 21.84
CA ARG A 324 6.52 -5.50 22.46
C ARG A 324 7.25 -4.17 22.41
N VAL A 325 6.55 -3.13 21.97
CA VAL A 325 7.00 -1.73 22.04
C VAL A 325 5.94 -0.94 22.78
N TRP A 326 6.28 -0.30 23.89
CA TRP A 326 5.30 0.37 24.72
C TRP A 326 5.85 1.60 25.43
N GLU A 327 4.97 2.54 25.73
CA GLU A 327 5.25 3.63 26.66
C GLU A 327 5.08 3.11 28.09
N PRO A 328 6.12 3.11 28.95
CA PRO A 328 6.01 2.57 30.31
C PRO A 328 5.07 3.40 31.19
N ASP A 329 5.22 4.73 31.13
CA ASP A 329 4.55 5.68 32.02
C ASP A 329 3.74 6.72 31.21
N PRO A 330 2.56 6.35 30.68
CA PRO A 330 1.73 7.29 29.96
C PRO A 330 1.23 8.43 30.87
N PRO A 331 1.10 9.67 30.36
CA PRO A 331 0.49 10.76 31.12
C PRO A 331 -0.91 10.38 31.62
N GLN A 332 -1.31 10.95 32.77
CA GLN A 332 -2.62 10.65 33.36
C GLN A 332 -3.77 10.89 32.37
N GLY A 333 -4.60 9.86 32.14
CA GLY A 333 -5.72 9.92 31.20
C GLY A 333 -5.32 9.81 29.71
N ALA A 334 -4.02 9.72 29.40
CA ALA A 334 -3.54 9.43 28.07
C ALA A 334 -3.66 7.93 27.75
N GLU A 335 -3.86 7.60 26.47
CA GLU A 335 -3.90 6.20 26.06
C GLU A 335 -2.48 5.64 25.93
N ARG A 336 -2.32 4.41 26.47
CA ARG A 336 -1.23 3.44 26.22
C ARG A 336 -0.73 3.46 24.78
N VAL A 337 0.44 4.02 24.45
CA VAL A 337 1.04 3.60 23.18
C VAL A 337 1.64 2.19 23.39
N GLU A 338 1.00 1.17 22.80
CA GLU A 338 1.47 -0.23 22.84
C GLU A 338 1.29 -0.95 21.48
N TRP A 339 2.38 -1.54 21.00
CA TRP A 339 2.43 -2.54 19.94
C TRP A 339 2.95 -3.86 20.49
N ILE A 340 2.29 -4.94 20.11
CA ILE A 340 2.76 -6.32 20.28
C ILE A 340 2.73 -6.90 18.87
N LEU A 341 3.90 -7.22 18.33
CA LEU A 341 4.10 -7.70 16.97
C LEU A 341 4.57 -9.15 17.02
N LEU A 342 4.05 -9.96 16.12
CA LEU A 342 4.41 -11.36 15.92
C LEU A 342 5.19 -11.46 14.62
N SER A 343 6.45 -11.86 14.72
CA SER A 343 7.37 -11.99 13.59
C SER A 343 7.75 -13.43 13.39
N SER A 344 7.55 -13.98 12.20
CA SER A 344 8.11 -15.30 11.85
C SER A 344 9.64 -15.25 11.63
N LEU A 345 10.20 -14.06 11.42
CA LEU A 345 11.65 -13.86 11.40
C LEU A 345 12.15 -13.71 12.83
N PRO A 346 13.31 -14.31 13.18
CA PRO A 346 13.87 -14.22 14.50
C PRO A 346 14.19 -12.75 14.85
N ILE A 347 13.94 -12.39 16.11
CA ILE A 347 14.37 -11.14 16.72
C ILE A 347 15.20 -11.54 17.93
N THR A 348 16.49 -11.29 17.82
CA THR A 348 17.53 -11.64 18.81
C THR A 348 18.34 -10.42 19.24
N THR A 349 18.34 -9.35 18.44
CA THR A 349 19.06 -8.11 18.73
C THR A 349 18.16 -6.87 18.67
N VAL A 350 18.63 -5.75 19.24
CA VAL A 350 17.93 -4.45 19.14
C VAL A 350 17.77 -4.02 17.69
N GLU A 351 18.76 -4.25 16.83
CA GLU A 351 18.70 -3.88 15.41
C GLU A 351 17.59 -4.63 14.68
N GLU A 352 17.39 -5.92 14.97
CA GLU A 352 16.32 -6.72 14.41
C GLU A 352 14.95 -6.25 14.92
N ALA A 353 14.86 -5.88 16.20
CA ALA A 353 13.64 -5.32 16.79
C ALA A 353 13.28 -3.96 16.15
N LEU A 354 14.25 -3.05 16.00
CA LEU A 354 14.07 -1.77 15.33
C LEU A 354 13.70 -1.96 13.85
N ARG A 355 14.29 -2.93 13.16
CA ARG A 355 13.94 -3.28 11.78
C ARG A 355 12.49 -3.74 11.68
N ALA A 356 12.04 -4.62 12.58
CA ALA A 356 10.64 -5.06 12.62
C ALA A 356 9.68 -3.88 12.86
N VAL A 357 10.01 -2.96 13.77
CA VAL A 357 9.24 -1.73 13.96
C VAL A 357 9.18 -0.89 12.69
N ASP A 358 10.32 -0.65 12.02
CA ASP A 358 10.37 0.13 10.78
C ASP A 358 9.57 -0.53 9.66
N TRP A 359 9.67 -1.85 9.49
CA TRP A 359 8.88 -2.60 8.53
C TRP A 359 7.38 -2.50 8.83
N TYR A 360 6.97 -2.64 10.09
CA TYR A 360 5.57 -2.48 10.49
C TYR A 360 5.03 -1.08 10.15
N THR A 361 5.87 -0.04 10.26
CA THR A 361 5.47 1.32 9.88
C THR A 361 5.26 1.49 8.37
N CYS A 362 5.75 0.58 7.52
CA CYS A 362 5.48 0.64 6.07
C CYS A 362 4.02 0.33 5.72
N ARG A 363 3.27 -0.33 6.63
CA ARG A 363 1.83 -0.62 6.47
C ARG A 363 0.99 0.63 6.20
N TRP A 364 1.38 1.79 6.72
CA TRP A 364 0.67 3.05 6.49
C TRP A 364 0.65 3.50 5.02
N LEU A 365 1.52 2.96 4.17
CA LEU A 365 1.43 3.20 2.72
C LEU A 365 0.12 2.66 2.13
N CYS A 366 -0.50 1.64 2.74
CA CYS A 366 -1.82 1.18 2.35
C CYS A 366 -2.90 2.27 2.56
N GLU A 367 -2.79 3.09 3.62
CA GLU A 367 -3.72 4.19 3.86
C GLU A 367 -3.56 5.30 2.80
N ASP A 368 -2.31 5.65 2.46
CA ASP A 368 -2.01 6.57 1.35
C ASP A 368 -2.56 6.03 0.02
N TYR A 369 -2.37 4.74 -0.25
CA TYR A 369 -2.88 4.06 -1.44
C TYR A 369 -4.41 4.10 -1.51
N HIS A 370 -5.11 3.73 -0.43
CA HIS A 370 -6.57 3.82 -0.35
C HIS A 370 -7.05 5.28 -0.52
N GLN A 371 -6.30 6.26 -0.02
CA GLN A 371 -6.61 7.66 -0.24
C GLN A 371 -6.40 8.09 -1.71
N CYS A 372 -5.38 7.57 -2.39
CA CYS A 372 -5.17 7.75 -3.83
C CYS A 372 -6.35 7.17 -4.62
N LEU A 373 -6.89 6.03 -4.21
CA LEU A 373 -8.06 5.43 -4.85
C LEU A 373 -9.33 6.27 -4.61
N LYS A 374 -9.66 6.55 -3.34
CA LYS A 374 -10.91 7.23 -2.95
C LYS A 374 -10.93 8.70 -3.33
N THR A 375 -9.86 9.44 -3.04
CA THR A 375 -9.80 10.88 -3.33
C THR A 375 -9.16 11.18 -4.68
N GLY A 376 -8.12 10.43 -5.06
CA GLY A 376 -7.37 10.69 -6.30
C GLY A 376 -8.14 10.19 -7.52
N CYS A 377 -8.58 8.94 -7.50
CA CYS A 377 -9.36 8.33 -8.58
C CYS A 377 -10.88 8.55 -8.41
N ARG A 378 -11.31 9.15 -7.28
CA ARG A 378 -12.71 9.46 -6.98
C ARG A 378 -13.68 8.29 -7.17
N VAL A 379 -13.24 7.08 -6.85
CA VAL A 379 -14.03 5.86 -7.13
C VAL A 379 -15.39 5.84 -6.43
N GLU A 380 -15.51 6.46 -5.25
CA GLU A 380 -16.76 6.60 -4.48
C GLU A 380 -17.73 7.64 -5.08
N HIS A 381 -17.29 8.44 -6.07
CA HIS A 381 -18.14 9.40 -6.79
C HIS A 381 -18.64 8.88 -8.15
N THR A 382 -18.31 7.64 -8.51
CA THR A 382 -18.84 7.04 -9.75
C THR A 382 -20.36 6.95 -9.72
N GLN A 383 -20.98 7.07 -10.89
CA GLN A 383 -22.43 6.96 -11.09
C GLN A 383 -22.77 5.75 -11.96
N LEU A 384 -22.02 4.66 -11.79
CA LEU A 384 -22.38 3.38 -12.39
C LEU A 384 -23.52 2.74 -11.61
N ASP A 385 -24.45 2.13 -12.35
CA ASP A 385 -25.70 1.63 -11.78
C ASP A 385 -25.52 0.28 -11.06
N GLU A 386 -24.55 -0.54 -11.47
CA GLU A 386 -24.35 -1.87 -10.92
C GLU A 386 -22.98 -2.02 -10.23
N GLY A 387 -22.96 -2.67 -9.06
CA GLY A 387 -21.75 -2.96 -8.31
C GLY A 387 -20.71 -3.74 -9.11
N VAL A 388 -21.13 -4.63 -10.02
CA VAL A 388 -20.21 -5.37 -10.90
C VAL A 388 -19.49 -4.45 -11.90
N ASP A 389 -20.15 -3.39 -12.38
CA ASP A 389 -19.52 -2.41 -13.28
C ASP A 389 -18.56 -1.51 -12.50
N ILE A 390 -18.87 -1.20 -11.24
CA ILE A 390 -17.94 -0.55 -10.31
C ILE A 390 -16.71 -1.43 -10.09
N CYS A 391 -16.86 -2.75 -9.92
CA CYS A 391 -15.74 -3.67 -9.83
C CYS A 391 -14.84 -3.58 -11.07
N ARG A 392 -15.41 -3.56 -12.28
CA ARG A 392 -14.62 -3.40 -13.52
C ARG A 392 -13.94 -2.04 -13.62
N LEU A 393 -14.59 -0.96 -13.17
CA LEU A 393 -13.94 0.35 -13.03
C LEU A 393 -12.75 0.28 -12.07
N LEU A 394 -12.89 -0.44 -10.95
CA LEU A 394 -11.81 -0.64 -9.98
C LEU A 394 -10.63 -1.39 -10.59
N GLY A 395 -10.85 -2.32 -11.53
CA GLY A 395 -9.79 -2.96 -12.32
C GLY A 395 -8.86 -1.98 -13.04
N PHE A 396 -9.34 -0.76 -13.36
CA PHE A 396 -8.51 0.34 -13.87
C PHE A 396 -7.99 1.25 -12.76
N ALA A 397 -8.85 1.64 -11.82
CA ALA A 397 -8.52 2.62 -10.80
C ALA A 397 -7.46 2.13 -9.79
N ILE A 398 -7.43 0.83 -9.50
CA ILE A 398 -6.49 0.19 -8.57
C ILE A 398 -5.03 0.39 -9.03
N PRO A 399 -4.60 0.02 -10.26
CA PRO A 399 -3.26 0.33 -10.75
C PRO A 399 -2.99 1.84 -10.86
N ILE A 400 -3.99 2.65 -11.19
CA ILE A 400 -3.82 4.11 -11.28
C ILE A 400 -3.52 4.72 -9.90
N ALA A 401 -4.16 4.23 -8.83
CA ALA A 401 -3.89 4.67 -7.46
C ALA A 401 -2.45 4.36 -7.03
N VAL A 402 -1.91 3.19 -7.43
CA VAL A 402 -0.48 2.86 -7.27
C VAL A 402 0.39 3.87 -8.00
N ARG A 403 0.07 4.20 -9.26
CA ARG A 403 0.83 5.19 -10.04
C ARG A 403 0.87 6.56 -9.36
N LEU A 404 -0.24 7.02 -8.78
CA LEU A 404 -0.28 8.29 -8.02
C LEU A 404 0.67 8.26 -6.82
N LEU A 405 0.76 7.12 -6.14
CA LEU A 405 1.66 6.92 -5.01
C LEU A 405 3.14 6.88 -5.45
N GLN A 406 3.43 6.22 -6.57
CA GLN A 406 4.76 6.15 -7.18
C GLN A 406 5.26 7.52 -7.65
N LEU A 407 4.38 8.38 -8.20
CA LEU A 407 4.75 9.75 -8.55
C LEU A 407 5.23 10.56 -7.33
N ARG A 408 4.62 10.36 -6.15
CA ARG A 408 5.12 10.95 -4.90
C ARG A 408 6.49 10.39 -4.50
N GLN A 409 6.75 9.12 -4.72
CA GLN A 409 8.05 8.52 -4.40
C GLN A 409 9.15 9.01 -5.35
N ALA A 410 8.85 9.18 -6.63
CA ALA A 410 9.75 9.82 -7.58
C ALA A 410 10.18 11.22 -7.09
N ALA A 411 9.27 11.95 -6.42
CA ALA A 411 9.55 13.23 -5.78
C ALA A 411 10.47 13.19 -4.55
N ARG A 412 10.81 12.00 -4.05
CA ARG A 412 11.59 11.78 -2.84
C ARG A 412 12.85 10.93 -3.10
N GLN A 413 13.19 10.69 -4.37
CA GLN A 413 14.36 9.91 -4.76
C GLN A 413 15.66 10.59 -4.30
N THR A 414 16.64 9.75 -3.95
CA THR A 414 18.03 10.13 -3.64
C THR A 414 18.91 9.05 -4.27
N PRO A 415 19.99 9.37 -5.01
CA PRO A 415 20.53 10.71 -5.30
C PRO A 415 19.61 11.58 -6.18
N ASP A 416 19.94 12.86 -6.35
CA ASP A 416 19.14 13.89 -7.04
C ASP A 416 19.68 14.14 -8.48
N PRO A 417 19.42 13.24 -9.46
CA PRO A 417 19.93 13.38 -10.82
C PRO A 417 19.31 14.58 -11.56
N PRO A 418 19.88 14.99 -12.71
CA PRO A 418 19.25 15.96 -13.60
C PRO A 418 17.85 15.51 -14.01
N ALA A 419 16.87 16.41 -13.94
CA ALA A 419 15.46 16.09 -14.17
C ALA A 419 15.20 15.50 -15.57
N LYS A 420 15.95 15.96 -16.60
CA LYS A 420 15.83 15.48 -17.99
C LYS A 420 16.21 14.00 -18.19
N VAL A 421 16.93 13.39 -17.23
CA VAL A 421 17.24 11.95 -17.27
C VAL A 421 16.02 11.11 -16.89
N VAL A 422 15.17 11.66 -16.01
CA VAL A 422 14.07 10.93 -15.35
C VAL A 422 12.71 11.32 -15.92
N VAL A 423 12.55 12.57 -16.33
CA VAL A 423 11.31 13.15 -16.83
C VAL A 423 11.51 13.57 -18.27
N GLU A 424 10.44 13.46 -19.07
CA GLU A 424 10.41 13.92 -20.44
C GLU A 424 11.02 15.34 -20.59
N PRO A 425 12.03 15.53 -21.45
CA PRO A 425 12.75 16.80 -21.55
C PRO A 425 11.85 18.03 -21.80
N LEU A 426 10.82 17.88 -22.65
CA LEU A 426 9.87 18.96 -22.93
C LEU A 426 9.12 19.41 -21.66
N MET A 427 8.76 18.47 -20.79
CA MET A 427 8.06 18.77 -19.55
C MET A 427 8.96 19.54 -18.57
N VAL A 428 10.25 19.17 -18.51
CA VAL A 428 11.25 19.90 -17.73
C VAL A 428 11.43 21.32 -18.27
N GLU A 429 11.52 21.49 -19.59
CA GLU A 429 11.65 22.79 -20.24
C GLU A 429 10.45 23.70 -20.00
N VAL A 430 9.23 23.19 -20.14
CA VAL A 430 7.99 23.93 -19.85
C VAL A 430 7.95 24.39 -18.39
N LEU A 431 8.34 23.51 -17.46
CA LEU A 431 8.40 23.86 -16.04
C LEU A 431 9.48 24.91 -15.76
N ALA A 432 10.69 24.71 -16.27
CA ALA A 432 11.83 25.60 -16.09
C ALA A 432 11.50 27.00 -16.61
N GLN A 433 10.93 27.11 -17.81
CA GLN A 433 10.50 28.37 -18.39
C GLN A 433 9.47 29.09 -17.52
N ARG A 434 8.47 28.35 -17.01
CA ARG A 434 7.44 28.90 -16.11
C ARG A 434 8.06 29.42 -14.79
N GLN A 435 9.00 28.68 -14.23
CA GLN A 435 9.66 29.00 -12.96
C GLN A 435 10.82 29.98 -13.13
N LYS A 436 11.13 30.41 -14.36
CA LYS A 436 12.31 31.24 -14.69
C LYS A 436 13.60 30.61 -14.19
N LYS A 437 13.71 29.29 -14.34
CA LYS A 437 14.89 28.49 -14.02
C LYS A 437 15.52 27.94 -15.30
N ASP A 438 16.75 27.48 -15.20
CA ASP A 438 17.43 26.77 -16.26
C ASP A 438 17.03 25.28 -16.25
N ALA A 439 16.69 24.74 -17.42
CA ALA A 439 16.25 23.35 -17.58
C ALA A 439 17.42 22.35 -17.52
N GLU A 440 18.64 22.78 -17.87
CA GLU A 440 19.82 21.90 -17.89
C GLU A 440 20.35 21.62 -16.48
N SER A 441 20.28 22.62 -15.60
CA SER A 441 20.71 22.50 -14.19
C SER A 441 19.61 22.04 -13.23
N MET A 442 18.36 21.90 -13.69
CA MET A 442 17.24 21.47 -12.84
C MET A 442 17.40 20.01 -12.40
N THR A 443 17.49 19.78 -11.10
CA THR A 443 17.51 18.44 -10.52
C THR A 443 16.10 17.85 -10.37
N ILE A 444 15.97 16.54 -10.21
CA ILE A 444 14.67 15.88 -10.04
C ILE A 444 13.94 16.36 -8.77
N GLY A 445 14.66 16.60 -7.69
CA GLY A 445 14.15 17.13 -6.44
C GLY A 445 13.67 18.58 -6.58
N GLU A 446 14.35 19.40 -7.39
CA GLU A 446 13.86 20.74 -7.74
C GLU A 446 12.61 20.68 -8.61
N PHE A 447 12.63 19.83 -9.65
CA PHE A 447 11.50 19.61 -10.54
C PHE A 447 10.24 19.27 -9.73
N TRP A 448 10.32 18.26 -8.86
CA TRP A 448 9.17 17.83 -8.07
C TRP A 448 8.72 18.82 -7.01
N ARG A 449 9.62 19.60 -6.41
CA ARG A 449 9.25 20.73 -5.54
C ARG A 449 8.45 21.78 -6.31
N SER A 450 8.90 22.16 -7.50
CA SER A 450 8.20 23.11 -8.36
C SER A 450 6.85 22.57 -8.85
N VAL A 451 6.77 21.27 -9.18
CA VAL A 451 5.50 20.58 -9.46
C VAL A 451 4.55 20.69 -8.26
N ALA A 452 5.00 20.29 -7.07
CA ALA A 452 4.16 20.35 -5.87
C ALA A 452 3.68 21.77 -5.54
N GLN A 453 4.51 22.79 -5.77
CA GLN A 453 4.14 24.21 -5.60
C GLN A 453 3.01 24.62 -6.53
N MET A 454 3.01 24.19 -7.80
CA MET A 454 1.88 24.41 -8.70
C MET A 454 0.60 23.72 -8.22
N GLY A 455 0.73 22.61 -7.49
CA GLY A 455 -0.38 21.93 -6.83
C GLY A 455 -0.81 22.52 -5.48
N GLY A 456 -0.20 23.64 -5.05
CA GLY A 456 -0.57 24.38 -3.84
C GLY A 456 0.33 24.15 -2.62
N HIS A 457 1.41 23.37 -2.74
CA HIS A 457 2.39 23.22 -1.66
C HIS A 457 3.14 24.54 -1.43
N GLN A 458 3.18 25.02 -0.19
CA GLN A 458 3.73 26.35 0.11
C GLN A 458 5.25 26.36 0.22
N GLY A 459 5.90 25.20 0.39
CA GLY A 459 7.35 25.07 0.43
C GLY A 459 8.00 25.77 1.63
N ARG A 460 7.28 25.96 2.74
CA ARG A 460 7.84 26.58 3.94
C ARG A 460 8.74 25.56 4.63
N ARG A 461 9.76 26.06 5.36
CA ARG A 461 10.78 25.24 6.03
C ARG A 461 10.22 24.15 6.99
N ARG A 462 8.97 24.29 7.44
CA ARG A 462 8.29 23.35 8.37
C ARG A 462 7.16 22.52 7.74
N ASP A 463 6.86 22.71 6.45
CA ASP A 463 5.71 22.03 5.81
C ASP A 463 5.97 20.54 5.56
N GLY A 464 7.22 20.09 5.70
CA GLY A 464 7.63 18.72 5.37
C GLY A 464 7.61 18.46 3.85
N PRO A 465 7.90 17.23 3.43
CA PRO A 465 7.86 16.88 2.02
C PRO A 465 6.42 16.93 1.47
N PRO A 466 6.23 17.27 0.18
CA PRO A 466 4.90 17.36 -0.40
C PRO A 466 4.17 16.01 -0.36
N GLY A 467 2.84 16.08 -0.21
CA GLY A 467 1.96 14.91 -0.26
C GLY A 467 1.61 14.53 -1.71
N TRP A 468 1.08 13.32 -1.91
CA TRP A 468 0.71 12.83 -3.24
C TRP A 468 -0.33 13.75 -3.92
N ARG A 469 -1.27 14.34 -3.16
CA ARG A 469 -2.30 15.24 -3.70
C ARG A 469 -1.72 16.49 -4.36
N THR A 470 -0.76 17.15 -3.69
CA THR A 470 -0.13 18.36 -4.23
C THR A 470 0.79 18.02 -5.40
N VAL A 471 1.52 16.90 -5.32
CA VAL A 471 2.34 16.42 -6.44
C VAL A 471 1.46 16.13 -7.65
N TRP A 472 0.37 15.39 -7.48
CA TRP A 472 -0.56 15.04 -8.54
C TRP A 472 -1.19 16.28 -9.20
N LYS A 473 -1.75 17.21 -8.42
CA LYS A 473 -2.36 18.44 -8.96
C LYS A 473 -1.38 19.24 -9.80
N GLY A 474 -0.16 19.39 -9.30
CA GLY A 474 0.92 20.04 -10.03
C GLY A 474 1.30 19.30 -11.30
N TRP A 475 1.42 17.97 -11.23
CA TRP A 475 1.81 17.11 -12.34
C TRP A 475 0.78 17.15 -13.46
N ARG A 476 -0.51 17.09 -13.12
CA ARG A 476 -1.62 17.24 -14.06
C ARG A 476 -1.55 18.59 -14.76
N TYR A 477 -1.44 19.68 -14.00
CA TYR A 477 -1.37 21.02 -14.57
C TYR A 477 -0.16 21.17 -15.51
N LEU A 478 1.00 20.64 -15.13
CA LEU A 478 2.18 20.61 -15.98
C LEU A 478 1.98 19.77 -17.24
N SER A 479 1.30 18.64 -17.13
CA SER A 479 0.96 17.77 -18.26
C SER A 479 0.07 18.50 -19.27
N ASP A 480 -0.95 19.24 -18.79
CA ASP A 480 -1.84 20.05 -19.65
C ASP A 480 -1.06 21.19 -20.35
N LEU A 481 -0.14 21.87 -19.65
CA LEU A 481 0.75 22.88 -20.25
C LEU A 481 1.68 22.27 -21.31
N THR A 482 2.24 21.10 -21.02
CA THR A 482 3.14 20.37 -21.93
C THR A 482 2.39 19.96 -23.20
N GLU A 483 1.16 19.48 -23.06
CA GLU A 483 0.32 19.14 -24.22
C GLU A 483 -0.05 20.38 -25.04
N GLY A 484 -0.40 21.49 -24.38
CA GLY A 484 -0.59 22.78 -25.06
C GLY A 484 0.64 23.21 -25.86
N ALA A 485 1.84 23.06 -25.29
CA ALA A 485 3.09 23.35 -25.99
C ALA A 485 3.31 22.45 -27.21
N ARG A 486 3.02 21.15 -27.11
CA ARG A 486 3.07 20.22 -28.27
C ARG A 486 2.11 20.62 -29.37
N LEU A 487 0.86 20.96 -29.03
CA LEU A 487 -0.15 21.39 -30.00
C LEU A 487 0.27 22.69 -30.70
N TYR A 488 0.80 23.66 -29.96
CA TYR A 488 1.32 24.91 -30.52
C TYR A 488 2.50 24.65 -31.46
N ALA A 489 3.46 23.81 -31.05
CA ALA A 489 4.61 23.45 -31.88
C ALA A 489 4.17 22.77 -33.18
N LYS A 490 3.21 21.83 -33.12
CA LYS A 490 2.66 21.14 -34.29
C LYS A 490 1.92 22.09 -35.25
N ALA A 491 1.20 23.07 -34.72
CA ALA A 491 0.48 24.06 -35.53
C ALA A 491 1.41 25.10 -36.18
N THR A 492 2.51 25.47 -35.48
CA THR A 492 3.43 26.54 -35.90
C THR A 492 4.54 26.01 -36.81
N PHE A 493 5.01 24.79 -36.56
CA PHE A 493 6.04 24.10 -37.32
C PHE A 493 5.51 22.76 -37.83
N PRO A 494 4.53 22.76 -38.76
CA PRO A 494 4.07 21.52 -39.38
C PRO A 494 5.28 20.85 -40.05
N SER A 495 5.58 19.61 -39.69
CA SER A 495 6.67 18.85 -40.30
C SER A 495 6.42 18.76 -41.81
N ASN A 496 7.21 19.48 -42.60
CA ASN A 496 7.32 19.30 -44.04
C ASN A 496 8.01 17.95 -44.31
N THR A 497 7.27 16.85 -44.17
CA THR A 497 7.59 15.63 -44.91
C THR A 497 7.08 15.83 -46.33
N CYS A 498 7.87 16.54 -47.14
CA CYS A 498 7.85 16.33 -48.58
C CYS A 498 8.36 14.91 -48.84
N SER A 499 7.54 14.13 -49.52
CA SER A 499 7.93 12.93 -50.23
C SER A 499 9.06 13.28 -51.19
N VAL A 500 10.20 12.60 -51.08
CA VAL A 500 11.05 12.22 -52.22
C VAL A 500 11.59 10.83 -51.95
#